data_AF-A0A817AUD4-F1
#
_entry.id   AF-A0A817AUD4-F1
#
_cell.length_a   1.000
_cell.length_b   1.000
_cell.length_c   1.000
_cell.angle_alpha   90.00
_cell.angle_beta   90.00
_cell.angle_gamma   90.00
#
_symmetry.space_group_name_H-M   'P 1'
#
loop_
_entity.id
_entity.type
_entity.pdbx_description
1 polymer ?
#
loop_
_entity_poly.entity_id
_entity_poly.type
_entity_poly.pdbx_seq_one_letter_code
_entity_poly.pdbx_strand_id
1 'polypeptide(L)'
;MADILRRIAILAINRASCGKFHMQVRTIFSTSGIGIDNFKLSRDQHTARYAPSLDAFKKRFVDSIEQTNSQIFTEDLRNMIMSAENDQEIDTVIQALKKYSTNKVKFSDYHFGSPIMRLLYIQNKTNLALDLYMDESLKNIFNDSASALVLMNKLIEEKRYDDAIKVFEHGSKRGFSTTSGRTYPSDVVMLAIEGLFRKNTKESLVKAKEIISKVRESDPDINPRTAAMVALLSIQQGEPSFAMEILGGVRVQNYTIIKNIRAICYADMGRVEEAINVVQLLAEQTPANNDRRRVFPLVVSNIRIPSVMRHLML
;
A
#
# COMPACT_ATOMS: atom_id res chain seq x y z
N MET A 1 -7.11 -44.11 13.55
CA MET A 1 -5.96 -43.25 13.15
C MET A 1 -6.36 -42.07 12.25
N ALA A 2 -7.21 -42.25 11.24
CA ALA A 2 -7.68 -41.17 10.37
C ALA A 2 -8.42 -40.03 11.12
N ASP A 3 -9.20 -40.35 12.15
CA ASP A 3 -10.01 -39.37 12.90
C ASP A 3 -9.18 -38.53 13.90
N ILE A 4 -8.07 -39.09 14.39
CA ILE A 4 -7.09 -38.38 15.22
C ILE A 4 -6.29 -37.40 14.36
N LEU A 5 -5.90 -37.81 13.14
CA LEU A 5 -5.24 -36.93 12.17
C LEU A 5 -6.16 -35.82 11.66
N ARG A 6 -7.48 -36.09 11.53
CA ARG A 6 -8.52 -35.11 11.18
C ARG A 6 -8.67 -34.04 12.28
N ARG A 7 -8.69 -34.44 13.54
CA ARG A 7 -8.71 -33.52 14.69
C ARG A 7 -7.41 -32.74 14.83
N ILE A 8 -6.24 -33.33 14.56
CA ILE A 8 -4.94 -32.64 14.58
C ILE A 8 -4.84 -31.61 13.44
N ALA A 9 -5.36 -31.89 12.24
CA ALA A 9 -5.37 -30.93 11.13
C ALA A 9 -6.31 -29.74 11.39
N ILE A 10 -7.52 -29.99 11.92
CA ILE A 10 -8.46 -28.94 12.33
C ILE A 10 -7.87 -28.14 13.51
N LEU A 11 -7.21 -28.79 14.47
CA LEU A 11 -6.51 -28.11 15.57
C LEU A 11 -5.26 -27.34 15.10
N ALA A 12 -4.57 -27.76 14.05
CA ALA A 12 -3.42 -27.04 13.49
C ALA A 12 -3.85 -25.79 12.70
N ILE A 13 -4.95 -25.90 11.95
CA ILE A 13 -5.59 -24.77 11.26
C ILE A 13 -6.17 -23.79 12.29
N ASN A 14 -6.84 -24.29 13.34
CA ASN A 14 -7.36 -23.44 14.41
C ASN A 14 -6.28 -22.90 15.35
N ARG A 15 -5.15 -23.59 15.58
CA ARG A 15 -4.01 -23.05 16.37
C ARG A 15 -3.18 -22.03 15.58
N ALA A 16 -3.10 -22.14 14.25
CA ALA A 16 -2.59 -21.06 13.41
C ALA A 16 -3.54 -19.84 13.40
N SER A 17 -4.82 -20.05 13.75
CA SER A 17 -5.88 -19.03 13.73
C SER A 17 -6.32 -18.54 15.13
N CYS A 18 -5.74 -19.05 16.22
CA CYS A 18 -6.23 -18.76 17.58
C CYS A 18 -5.11 -18.61 18.62
N GLY A 19 -4.00 -17.98 18.22
CA GLY A 19 -3.34 -17.07 19.14
C GLY A 19 -4.10 -15.75 19.06
N LYS A 20 -4.48 -15.15 20.19
CA LYS A 20 -4.78 -13.71 20.25
C LYS A 20 -3.50 -12.93 19.92
N PHE A 21 -2.97 -13.06 18.70
CA PHE A 21 -2.25 -11.97 18.09
C PHE A 21 -3.34 -10.91 17.91
N HIS A 22 -3.25 -9.84 18.69
CA HIS A 22 -3.63 -8.56 18.11
C HIS A 22 -2.88 -8.48 16.78
N MET A 23 -3.53 -8.88 15.68
CA MET A 23 -3.10 -8.53 14.35
C MET A 23 -3.28 -7.01 14.31
N GLN A 24 -2.29 -6.30 14.86
CA GLN A 24 -2.00 -4.97 14.39
C GLN A 24 -1.96 -5.11 12.88
N VAL A 25 -2.83 -4.37 12.20
CA VAL A 25 -2.89 -4.35 10.74
C VAL A 25 -1.56 -3.77 10.30
N ARG A 26 -0.56 -4.63 10.11
CA ARG A 26 0.74 -4.24 9.60
C ARG A 26 0.56 -4.09 8.10
N THR A 27 0.52 -2.85 7.65
CA THR A 27 0.62 -2.49 6.24
C THR A 27 1.96 -2.94 5.68
N ILE A 28 2.03 -3.07 4.35
CA ILE A 28 3.28 -3.42 3.68
C ILE A 28 4.37 -2.36 3.92
N PHE A 29 3.98 -1.09 4.03
CA PHE A 29 4.89 0.01 4.34
C PHE A 29 4.83 0.40 5.81
N SER A 30 6.01 0.61 6.41
CA SER A 30 6.12 1.22 7.73
C SER A 30 5.95 2.74 7.65
N THR A 31 5.64 3.38 8.78
CA THR A 31 5.59 4.84 8.91
C THR A 31 6.89 5.51 8.44
N SER A 32 8.04 4.90 8.75
CA SER A 32 9.35 5.32 8.22
C SER A 32 9.41 5.23 6.68
N GLY A 33 8.94 4.12 6.10
CA GLY A 33 8.97 3.89 4.65
C GLY A 33 8.12 4.88 3.84
N ILE A 34 7.04 5.42 4.42
CA ILE A 34 6.23 6.48 3.81
C ILE A 34 6.64 7.90 4.25
N GLY A 35 7.70 8.01 5.05
CA GLY A 35 8.31 9.28 5.47
C GLY A 35 7.59 10.00 6.62
N ILE A 36 6.69 9.34 7.35
CA ILE A 36 5.99 9.92 8.50
C ILE A 36 6.97 10.24 9.63
N ASP A 37 7.89 9.32 9.93
CA ASP A 37 8.82 9.49 11.06
C ASP A 37 9.79 10.66 10.81
N ASN A 38 10.34 10.76 9.59
CA ASN A 38 11.20 11.88 9.20
C ASN A 38 10.44 13.21 9.19
N PHE A 39 9.16 13.19 8.80
CA PHE A 39 8.32 14.38 8.81
C PHE A 39 8.04 14.85 10.24
N LYS A 40 7.72 13.95 11.18
CA LYS A 40 7.60 14.27 12.62
C LYS A 40 8.88 14.92 13.15
N LEU A 41 10.02 14.27 12.94
CA LEU A 41 11.32 14.80 13.37
C LEU A 41 11.59 16.20 12.81
N SER A 42 11.29 16.40 11.52
CA SER A 42 11.48 17.70 10.86
C SER A 42 10.57 18.77 11.45
N ARG A 43 9.35 18.42 11.87
CA ARG A 43 8.41 19.35 12.52
C ARG A 43 8.86 19.72 13.92
N ASP A 44 9.35 18.75 14.69
CA ASP A 44 9.84 18.99 16.04
C ASP A 44 11.04 19.95 16.01
N GLN A 45 11.96 19.73 15.07
CA GLN A 45 13.11 20.61 14.83
C GLN A 45 12.69 22.01 14.37
N HIS A 46 11.73 22.09 13.45
CA HIS A 46 11.20 23.36 12.95
C HIS A 46 10.54 24.17 14.07
N THR A 47 9.65 23.54 14.83
CA THR A 47 8.93 24.16 15.95
C THR A 47 9.90 24.63 17.02
N ALA A 48 10.90 23.83 17.38
CA ALA A 48 11.93 24.22 18.34
C ALA A 48 12.76 25.42 17.87
N ARG A 49 13.07 25.51 16.57
CA ARG A 49 13.86 26.61 16.00
C ARG A 49 13.09 27.93 15.94
N TYR A 50 11.79 27.88 15.67
CA TYR A 50 10.95 29.06 15.41
C TYR A 50 9.96 29.40 16.54
N ALA A 51 9.97 28.65 17.64
CA ALA A 51 9.04 28.85 18.77
C ALA A 51 8.85 30.33 19.20
N PRO A 52 9.90 31.17 19.32
CA PRO A 52 9.73 32.55 19.77
C PRO A 52 8.96 33.45 18.80
N SER A 53 8.92 33.13 17.50
CA SER A 53 8.30 33.96 16.46
C SER A 53 7.10 33.30 15.79
N LEU A 54 6.72 32.10 16.22
CA LEU A 54 5.74 31.28 15.53
C LEU A 54 4.34 31.89 15.53
N ASP A 55 3.89 32.40 16.67
CA ASP A 55 2.56 33.02 16.78
C ASP A 55 2.44 34.29 15.94
N ALA A 56 3.51 35.10 15.94
CA ALA A 56 3.58 36.30 15.11
C ALA A 56 3.57 35.95 13.62
N PHE A 57 4.24 34.87 13.23
CA PHE A 57 4.20 34.34 11.87
C PHE A 57 2.80 33.84 11.51
N LYS A 58 2.19 32.97 12.32
CA LYS A 58 0.85 32.40 12.08
C LYS A 58 -0.20 33.51 11.90
N LYS A 59 -0.18 34.53 12.76
CA LYS A 59 -1.08 35.68 12.64
C LYS A 59 -0.90 36.42 11.32
N ARG A 60 0.34 36.77 10.96
CA ARG A 60 0.63 37.43 9.67
C ARG A 60 0.24 36.56 8.47
N PHE A 61 0.39 35.24 8.58
CA PHE A 61 0.01 34.30 7.53
C PHE A 61 -1.50 34.27 7.32
N VAL A 62 -2.30 34.23 8.40
CA VAL A 62 -3.77 34.33 8.32
C VAL A 62 -4.18 35.65 7.67
N ASP A 63 -3.66 36.78 8.15
CA ASP A 63 -3.95 38.11 7.59
C ASP A 63 -3.63 38.15 6.08
N SER A 64 -2.56 37.45 5.66
CA SER A 64 -2.19 37.36 4.25
C SER A 64 -3.21 36.58 3.44
N ILE A 65 -3.79 35.47 3.94
CA ILE A 65 -4.73 34.65 3.17
C ILE A 65 -6.01 35.44 2.86
N GLU A 66 -6.49 36.22 3.83
CA GLU A 66 -7.73 37.01 3.74
C GLU A 66 -7.65 38.14 2.70
N GLN A 67 -6.45 38.65 2.39
CA GLN A 67 -6.26 39.68 1.37
C GLN A 67 -6.46 39.12 -0.04
N THR A 68 -7.40 39.68 -0.80
CA THR A 68 -7.79 39.17 -2.13
C THR A 68 -6.64 39.09 -3.15
N ASN A 69 -5.66 40.01 -3.07
CA ASN A 69 -4.56 40.12 -4.03
C ASN A 69 -3.21 39.56 -3.54
N SER A 70 -3.14 39.01 -2.33
CA SER A 70 -1.88 38.47 -1.81
C SER A 70 -1.57 37.13 -2.46
N GLN A 71 -0.29 36.92 -2.80
CA GLN A 71 0.21 35.61 -3.22
C GLN A 71 0.68 34.80 -2.02
N ILE A 72 0.40 33.50 -2.04
CA ILE A 72 0.92 32.57 -1.05
C ILE A 72 2.30 32.10 -1.52
N PHE A 73 3.35 32.45 -0.77
CA PHE A 73 4.70 32.00 -1.05
C PHE A 73 4.91 30.55 -0.61
N THR A 74 5.71 29.82 -1.38
CA THR A 74 6.00 28.40 -1.12
C THR A 74 6.60 28.19 0.28
N GLU A 75 7.52 29.06 0.70
CA GLU A 75 8.20 28.92 2.00
C GLU A 75 7.25 29.21 3.17
N ASP A 76 6.38 30.21 3.05
CA ASP A 76 5.39 30.52 4.09
C ASP A 76 4.39 29.38 4.24
N LEU A 77 3.88 28.83 3.12
CA LEU A 77 2.98 27.68 3.17
C LEU A 77 3.69 26.45 3.76
N ARG A 78 4.95 26.20 3.40
CA ARG A 78 5.75 25.13 4.00
C ARG A 78 5.89 25.30 5.51
N ASN A 79 6.22 26.51 5.97
CA ASN A 79 6.33 26.82 7.39
C ASN A 79 5.00 26.61 8.11
N MET A 80 3.88 27.09 7.54
CA MET A 80 2.56 26.87 8.10
C MET A 80 2.21 25.37 8.21
N ILE A 81 2.53 24.58 7.18
CA ILE A 81 2.34 23.12 7.21
C ILE A 81 3.14 22.49 8.35
N MET A 82 4.41 22.87 8.51
CA MET A 82 5.29 22.31 9.55
C MET A 82 4.86 22.66 10.97
N SER A 83 4.11 23.76 11.15
CA SER A 83 3.74 24.30 12.45
C SER A 83 2.27 24.18 12.82
N ALA A 84 1.41 23.65 11.92
CA ALA A 84 -0.02 23.50 12.16
C ALA A 84 -0.31 22.34 13.15
N GLU A 85 -0.94 22.64 14.28
CA GLU A 85 -1.17 21.70 15.38
C GLU A 85 -2.64 21.39 15.65
N ASN A 86 -3.54 22.34 15.36
CA ASN A 86 -4.97 22.24 15.64
C ASN A 86 -5.82 22.37 14.36
N ASP A 87 -7.12 22.12 14.48
CA ASP A 87 -8.06 22.10 13.35
C ASP A 87 -8.15 23.45 12.64
N GLN A 88 -8.16 24.56 13.38
CA GLN A 88 -8.21 25.90 12.79
C GLN A 88 -6.97 26.20 11.95
N GLU A 89 -5.80 25.78 12.40
CA GLU A 89 -4.54 25.92 11.66
C GLU A 89 -4.49 25.01 10.43
N ILE A 90 -5.04 23.80 10.52
CA ILE A 90 -5.19 22.90 9.37
C ILE A 90 -6.13 23.51 8.33
N ASP A 91 -7.25 24.09 8.76
CA ASP A 91 -8.19 24.77 7.86
C ASP A 91 -7.52 25.96 7.17
N THR A 92 -6.69 26.71 7.90
CA THR A 92 -5.87 27.80 7.35
C THR A 92 -4.92 27.28 6.27
N VAL A 93 -4.23 26.15 6.52
CA VAL A 93 -3.37 25.49 5.52
C VAL A 93 -4.18 25.10 4.28
N ILE A 94 -5.38 24.56 4.44
CA ILE A 94 -6.24 24.13 3.33
C ILE A 94 -6.70 25.32 2.49
N GLN A 95 -7.09 26.43 3.12
CA GLN A 95 -7.44 27.66 2.43
C GLN A 95 -6.24 28.20 1.63
N ALA A 96 -5.06 28.20 2.24
CA ALA A 96 -3.82 28.60 1.57
C ALA A 96 -3.48 27.69 0.39
N LEU A 97 -3.69 26.37 0.49
CA LEU A 97 -3.49 25.42 -0.61
C LEU A 97 -4.45 25.69 -1.78
N LYS A 98 -5.73 25.95 -1.50
CA LYS A 98 -6.72 26.29 -2.54
C LYS A 98 -6.31 27.56 -3.28
N LYS A 99 -5.94 28.60 -2.54
CA LYS A 99 -5.42 29.85 -3.11
C LYS A 99 -4.15 29.60 -3.93
N TYR A 100 -3.20 28.84 -3.39
CA TYR A 100 -1.96 28.46 -4.06
C TYR A 100 -2.20 27.68 -5.36
N SER A 101 -3.18 26.76 -5.39
CA SER A 101 -3.53 25.98 -6.58
C SER A 101 -4.01 26.86 -7.74
N THR A 102 -4.67 27.97 -7.44
CA THR A 102 -5.18 28.93 -8.45
C THR A 102 -4.14 29.95 -8.92
N ASN A 103 -2.98 30.02 -8.27
CA ASN A 103 -1.93 30.98 -8.64
C ASN A 103 -1.34 30.62 -10.01
N LYS A 104 -1.46 31.55 -10.97
CA LYS A 104 -0.93 31.39 -12.34
C LYS A 104 0.60 31.38 -12.40
N VAL A 105 1.25 32.00 -11.42
CA VAL A 105 2.71 32.10 -11.35
C VAL A 105 3.21 31.17 -10.26
N LYS A 106 3.85 30.07 -10.67
CA LYS A 106 4.57 29.17 -9.76
C LYS A 106 6.04 29.53 -9.79
N PHE A 107 6.56 30.00 -8.66
CA PHE A 107 7.98 30.33 -8.51
C PHE A 107 8.84 29.13 -8.04
N SER A 108 8.23 27.95 -7.87
CA SER A 108 8.89 26.77 -7.30
C SER A 108 8.26 25.47 -7.80
N ASP A 109 9.09 24.44 -7.98
CA ASP A 109 8.70 23.06 -8.28
C ASP A 109 8.41 22.24 -7.00
N TYR A 110 8.15 22.90 -5.87
CA TYR A 110 7.85 22.23 -4.62
C TYR A 110 6.49 21.53 -4.66
N HIS A 111 6.46 20.26 -4.24
CA HIS A 111 5.25 19.44 -4.22
C HIS A 111 4.67 19.36 -2.80
N PHE A 112 3.51 20.00 -2.59
CA PHE A 112 2.85 20.08 -1.29
C PHE A 112 2.02 18.85 -0.91
N GLY A 113 1.65 18.01 -1.88
CA GLY A 113 0.73 16.90 -1.64
C GLY A 113 1.20 15.96 -0.52
N SER A 114 2.41 15.39 -0.64
CA SER A 114 2.89 14.42 0.35
C SER A 114 3.14 15.02 1.75
N PRO A 115 3.71 16.23 1.93
CA PRO A 115 3.74 16.90 3.25
C PRO A 115 2.37 17.05 3.90
N ILE A 116 1.35 17.46 3.14
CA ILE A 116 -0.02 17.62 3.64
C ILE A 116 -0.63 16.28 4.04
N MET A 117 -0.47 15.25 3.20
CA MET A 117 -0.95 13.91 3.54
C MET A 117 -0.29 13.37 4.81
N ARG A 118 1.01 13.65 5.03
CA ARG A 118 1.72 13.27 6.26
C ARG A 118 1.23 14.06 7.48
N LEU A 119 0.95 15.36 7.34
CA LEU A 119 0.34 16.16 8.40
C LEU A 119 -1.01 15.56 8.82
N LEU A 120 -1.90 15.31 7.86
CA LEU A 120 -3.23 14.75 8.13
C LEU A 120 -3.16 13.32 8.68
N TYR A 121 -2.18 12.53 8.25
CA TYR A 121 -1.90 11.20 8.80
C TYR A 121 -1.60 11.29 10.31
N ILE A 122 -0.70 12.19 10.71
CA ILE A 122 -0.27 12.34 12.12
C ILE A 122 -1.41 12.85 12.99
N GLN A 123 -2.24 13.74 12.44
CA GLN A 123 -3.40 14.31 13.12
C GLN A 123 -4.64 13.39 13.07
N ASN A 124 -4.52 12.19 12.48
CA ASN A 124 -5.62 11.23 12.29
C ASN A 124 -6.84 11.84 11.58
N LYS A 125 -6.61 12.75 10.63
CA LYS A 125 -7.64 13.42 9.83
C LYS A 125 -7.88 12.71 8.49
N THR A 126 -8.09 11.38 8.54
CA THR A 126 -8.14 10.54 7.34
C THR A 126 -9.29 10.88 6.39
N ASN A 127 -10.48 11.23 6.91
CA ASN A 127 -11.61 11.67 6.09
C ASN A 127 -11.28 12.95 5.33
N LEU A 128 -10.73 13.95 6.03
CA LEU A 128 -10.30 15.20 5.41
C LEU A 128 -9.22 14.98 4.35
N ALA A 129 -8.26 14.08 4.61
CA ALA A 129 -7.25 13.71 3.63
C ALA A 129 -7.86 13.09 2.37
N LEU A 130 -8.86 12.21 2.54
CA LEU A 130 -9.60 11.63 1.42
C LEU A 130 -10.35 12.71 0.64
N ASP A 131 -11.10 13.58 1.31
CA ASP A 131 -11.87 14.65 0.68
C ASP A 131 -10.97 15.60 -0.14
N LEU A 132 -9.82 15.99 0.42
CA LEU A 132 -8.85 16.85 -0.26
C LEU A 132 -8.18 16.17 -1.46
N TYR A 133 -7.87 14.87 -1.36
CA TYR A 133 -7.31 14.12 -2.49
C TYR A 133 -8.30 14.04 -3.64
N MET A 134 -9.58 13.87 -3.31
CA MET A 134 -10.68 13.75 -4.28
C MET A 134 -11.08 15.09 -4.91
N ASP A 135 -10.81 16.22 -4.25
CA ASP A 135 -11.10 17.57 -4.75
C ASP A 135 -10.39 17.86 -6.08
N GLU A 136 -11.15 18.14 -7.14
CA GLU A 136 -10.62 18.46 -8.47
C GLU A 136 -9.90 19.82 -8.52
N SER A 137 -10.26 20.76 -7.64
CA SER A 137 -9.58 22.06 -7.55
C SER A 137 -8.15 21.93 -7.02
N LEU A 138 -7.84 20.82 -6.35
CA LEU A 138 -6.53 20.50 -5.78
C LEU A 138 -5.78 19.42 -6.57
N LYS A 139 -6.24 19.05 -7.78
CA LYS A 139 -5.60 18.00 -8.60
C LYS A 139 -4.11 18.23 -8.83
N ASN A 140 -3.68 19.49 -8.99
CA ASN A 140 -2.29 19.86 -9.23
C ASN A 140 -1.41 19.82 -7.97
N ILE A 141 -2.04 19.74 -6.79
CA ILE A 141 -1.36 19.62 -5.50
C ILE A 141 -1.13 18.16 -5.15
N PHE A 142 -2.11 17.30 -5.43
CA PHE A 142 -2.11 15.87 -5.09
C PHE A 142 -1.89 14.94 -6.30
N ASN A 143 -1.19 15.40 -7.32
CA ASN A 143 -0.85 14.59 -8.49
C ASN A 143 0.34 13.64 -8.25
N ASP A 144 1.13 13.85 -7.20
CA ASP A 144 2.30 13.01 -6.92
C ASP A 144 1.91 11.66 -6.32
N SER A 145 2.66 10.61 -6.68
CA SER A 145 2.40 9.27 -6.18
C SER A 145 2.61 9.12 -4.67
N ALA A 146 3.43 9.96 -4.05
CA ALA A 146 3.70 9.89 -2.61
C ALA A 146 2.49 10.33 -1.78
N SER A 147 1.71 11.29 -2.27
CA SER A 147 0.40 11.66 -1.70
C SER A 147 -0.54 10.46 -1.63
N ALA A 148 -0.72 9.77 -2.75
CA ALA A 148 -1.56 8.58 -2.83
C ALA A 148 -1.03 7.47 -1.90
N LEU A 149 0.29 7.24 -1.89
CA LEU A 149 0.93 6.23 -1.05
C LEU A 149 0.64 6.44 0.44
N VAL A 150 0.83 7.68 0.95
CA VAL A 150 0.59 8.00 2.37
C VAL A 150 -0.88 7.80 2.74
N LEU A 151 -1.81 8.31 1.91
CA LEU A 151 -3.24 8.21 2.16
C LEU A 151 -3.73 6.76 2.10
N MET A 152 -3.37 6.01 1.05
CA MET A 152 -3.76 4.61 0.90
C MET A 152 -3.21 3.75 2.05
N ASN A 153 -1.98 4.01 2.50
CA ASN A 153 -1.41 3.28 3.63
C ASN A 153 -2.27 3.49 4.89
N LYS A 154 -2.65 4.75 5.20
CA LYS A 154 -3.54 5.05 6.34
C LYS A 154 -4.90 4.38 6.20
N LEU A 155 -5.51 4.43 5.02
CA LEU A 155 -6.81 3.81 4.77
C LEU A 155 -6.75 2.29 4.98
N ILE A 156 -5.66 1.63 4.56
CA ILE A 156 -5.48 0.19 4.77
C ILE A 156 -5.28 -0.15 6.26
N GLU A 157 -4.52 0.66 7.01
CA GLU A 157 -4.40 0.54 8.48
C GLU A 157 -5.78 0.60 9.16
N GLU A 158 -6.63 1.52 8.70
CA GLU A 158 -8.02 1.70 9.16
C GLU A 158 -9.00 0.67 8.58
N LYS A 159 -8.52 -0.29 7.78
CA LYS A 159 -9.33 -1.31 7.08
C LYS A 159 -10.37 -0.75 6.08
N ARG A 160 -10.16 0.47 5.60
CA ARG A 160 -10.98 1.15 4.60
C ARG A 160 -10.49 0.81 3.18
N TYR A 161 -10.55 -0.48 2.85
CA TYR A 161 -9.97 -1.00 1.60
C TYR A 161 -10.62 -0.41 0.35
N ASP A 162 -11.95 -0.20 0.36
CA ASP A 162 -12.66 0.39 -0.77
C ASP A 162 -12.24 1.84 -1.02
N ASP A 163 -12.01 2.62 0.03
CA ASP A 163 -11.52 3.99 -0.13
C ASP A 163 -10.08 4.02 -0.64
N ALA A 164 -9.22 3.08 -0.21
CA ALA A 164 -7.87 2.95 -0.77
C ALA A 164 -7.91 2.62 -2.27
N ILE A 165 -8.82 1.75 -2.70
CA ILE A 165 -9.01 1.42 -4.13
C ILE A 165 -9.51 2.65 -4.89
N LYS A 166 -10.47 3.42 -4.34
CA LYS A 166 -10.93 4.68 -4.95
C LYS A 166 -9.78 5.68 -5.13
N VAL A 167 -8.90 5.82 -4.14
CA VAL A 167 -7.72 6.70 -4.24
C VAL A 167 -6.81 6.27 -5.39
N PHE A 168 -6.56 4.97 -5.54
CA PHE A 168 -5.81 4.44 -6.68
C PHE A 168 -6.48 4.76 -8.01
N GLU A 169 -7.77 4.44 -8.17
CA GLU A 169 -8.51 4.67 -9.42
C GLU A 169 -8.53 6.14 -9.82
N HIS A 170 -8.74 7.01 -8.83
CA HIS A 170 -8.77 8.46 -9.03
C HIS A 170 -7.39 9.00 -9.47
N GLY A 171 -6.33 8.59 -8.78
CA GLY A 171 -4.96 8.94 -9.14
C GLY A 171 -4.56 8.40 -10.52
N SER A 172 -4.93 7.16 -10.84
CA SER A 172 -4.72 6.56 -12.15
C SER A 172 -5.43 7.32 -13.27
N LYS A 173 -6.66 7.76 -13.05
CA LYS A 173 -7.43 8.56 -14.04
C LYS A 173 -6.78 9.92 -14.31
N ARG A 174 -6.25 10.56 -13.26
CA ARG A 174 -5.55 11.86 -13.38
C ARG A 174 -4.14 11.72 -13.96
N GLY A 175 -3.54 10.54 -13.82
CA GLY A 175 -2.13 10.28 -14.10
C GLY A 175 -1.25 10.66 -12.91
N PHE A 176 -0.42 9.72 -12.46
CA PHE A 176 0.51 9.98 -11.38
C PHE A 176 1.74 10.73 -11.89
N SER A 177 2.10 11.83 -11.21
CA SER A 177 3.42 12.41 -11.33
C SER A 177 4.41 11.54 -10.54
N THR A 178 5.40 10.99 -11.23
CA THR A 178 6.42 10.12 -10.64
C THR A 178 7.81 10.55 -11.07
N THR A 179 8.79 10.46 -10.16
CA THR A 179 10.19 10.72 -10.49
C THR A 179 10.76 9.68 -11.44
N SER A 180 10.19 8.46 -11.46
CA SER A 180 10.61 7.37 -12.34
C SER A 180 10.02 7.44 -13.75
N GLY A 181 9.09 8.37 -14.01
CA GLY A 181 8.35 8.45 -15.28
C GLY A 181 7.37 7.30 -15.51
N ARG A 182 7.14 6.44 -14.50
CA ARG A 182 6.17 5.34 -14.58
C ARG A 182 4.75 5.87 -14.54
N THR A 183 3.91 5.34 -15.44
CA THR A 183 2.46 5.61 -15.47
C THR A 183 1.79 5.10 -14.20
N TYR A 184 2.15 3.89 -13.77
CA TYR A 184 1.66 3.30 -12.52
C TYR A 184 2.83 3.10 -11.54
N PRO A 185 2.90 3.88 -10.45
CA PRO A 185 3.94 3.71 -9.44
C PRO A 185 3.77 2.37 -8.72
N SER A 186 4.85 1.56 -8.70
CA SER A 186 4.81 0.20 -8.14
C SER A 186 4.29 0.14 -6.70
N ASP A 187 4.62 1.12 -5.86
CA ASP A 187 4.23 1.13 -4.45
C ASP A 187 2.73 1.39 -4.27
N VAL A 188 2.18 2.27 -5.09
CA VAL A 188 0.74 2.60 -5.09
C VAL A 188 -0.07 1.42 -5.63
N VAL A 189 0.40 0.78 -6.72
CA VAL A 189 -0.19 -0.48 -7.22
C VAL A 189 -0.18 -1.56 -6.15
N MET A 190 0.95 -1.71 -5.44
CA MET A 190 1.08 -2.72 -4.39
C MET A 190 0.06 -2.51 -3.25
N LEU A 191 -0.22 -1.26 -2.85
CA LEU A 191 -1.26 -0.97 -1.85
C LEU A 191 -2.68 -1.23 -2.39
N ALA A 192 -2.96 -0.91 -3.64
CA ALA A 192 -4.26 -1.22 -4.24
C ALA A 192 -4.52 -2.75 -4.24
N ILE A 193 -3.50 -3.52 -4.63
CA ILE A 193 -3.53 -4.98 -4.58
C ILE A 193 -3.59 -5.49 -3.13
N GLU A 194 -2.91 -4.86 -2.18
CA GLU A 194 -3.03 -5.20 -0.76
C GLU A 194 -4.48 -5.06 -0.28
N GLY A 195 -5.15 -3.94 -0.60
CA GLY A 195 -6.55 -3.74 -0.25
C GLY A 195 -7.47 -4.83 -0.81
N LEU A 196 -7.29 -5.18 -2.10
CA LEU A 196 -8.04 -6.25 -2.75
C LEU A 196 -7.74 -7.64 -2.15
N PHE A 197 -6.47 -7.92 -1.86
CA PHE A 197 -6.05 -9.16 -1.21
C PHE A 197 -6.65 -9.30 0.20
N ARG A 198 -6.70 -8.21 0.97
CA ARG A 198 -7.30 -8.19 2.32
C ARG A 198 -8.82 -8.43 2.27
N LYS A 199 -9.51 -7.94 1.23
CA LYS A 199 -10.94 -8.21 1.01
C LYS A 199 -11.22 -9.67 0.65
N ASN A 200 -10.33 -10.30 -0.13
CA ASN A 200 -10.40 -11.72 -0.51
C ASN A 200 -11.77 -12.17 -1.05
N THR A 201 -12.35 -11.39 -1.97
CA THR A 201 -13.61 -11.75 -2.67
C THR A 201 -13.38 -12.03 -4.15
N LYS A 202 -14.35 -12.66 -4.83
CA LYS A 202 -14.28 -12.89 -6.28
C LYS A 202 -14.19 -11.57 -7.06
N GLU A 203 -14.95 -10.56 -6.64
CA GLU A 203 -14.92 -9.21 -7.22
C GLU A 203 -13.53 -8.59 -7.04
N SER A 204 -12.88 -8.88 -5.90
CA SER A 204 -11.53 -8.39 -5.63
C SER A 204 -10.50 -9.02 -6.58
N LEU A 205 -10.65 -10.31 -6.93
CA LEU A 205 -9.84 -10.95 -7.97
C LEU A 205 -10.09 -10.35 -9.35
N VAL A 206 -11.36 -10.16 -9.74
CA VAL A 206 -11.71 -9.51 -11.01
C VAL A 206 -11.05 -8.14 -11.12
N LYS A 207 -11.12 -7.34 -10.06
CA LYS A 207 -10.49 -6.02 -10.03
C LYS A 207 -8.97 -6.09 -10.06
N ALA A 208 -8.37 -7.04 -9.34
CA ALA A 208 -6.92 -7.24 -9.37
C ALA A 208 -6.43 -7.60 -10.78
N LYS A 209 -7.17 -8.46 -11.51
CA LYS A 209 -6.89 -8.77 -12.92
C LYS A 209 -6.92 -7.53 -13.80
N GLU A 210 -7.94 -6.69 -13.65
CA GLU A 210 -8.08 -5.43 -14.39
C GLU A 210 -6.88 -4.50 -14.15
N ILE A 211 -6.52 -4.28 -12.88
CA ILE A 211 -5.39 -3.42 -12.51
C ILE A 211 -4.08 -3.97 -13.10
N ILE A 212 -3.83 -5.28 -12.95
CA ILE A 212 -2.59 -5.89 -13.44
C ILE A 212 -2.50 -5.85 -14.96
N SER A 213 -3.60 -6.05 -15.69
CA SER A 213 -3.62 -5.91 -17.14
C SER A 213 -3.20 -4.51 -17.57
N LYS A 214 -3.81 -3.47 -16.97
CA LYS A 214 -3.48 -2.06 -17.24
C LYS A 214 -2.04 -1.70 -16.90
N VAL A 215 -1.51 -2.24 -15.80
CA VAL A 215 -0.11 -2.02 -15.42
C VAL A 215 0.81 -2.65 -16.47
N ARG A 216 0.56 -3.90 -16.88
CA ARG A 216 1.37 -4.64 -17.86
C ARG A 216 1.44 -3.98 -19.23
N GLU A 217 0.40 -3.25 -19.64
CA GLU A 217 0.41 -2.47 -20.88
C GLU A 217 1.49 -1.38 -20.88
N SER A 218 1.85 -0.87 -19.70
CA SER A 218 2.81 0.25 -19.54
C SER A 218 4.15 -0.14 -18.92
N ASP A 219 4.17 -1.16 -18.05
CA ASP A 219 5.38 -1.71 -17.44
C ASP A 219 5.27 -3.25 -17.43
N PRO A 220 6.08 -3.95 -18.23
CA PRO A 220 6.00 -5.40 -18.30
C PRO A 220 6.47 -6.11 -17.03
N ASP A 221 7.24 -5.45 -16.15
CA ASP A 221 7.79 -6.07 -14.94
C ASP A 221 6.95 -5.72 -13.69
N ILE A 222 6.28 -6.74 -13.14
CA ILE A 222 5.49 -6.60 -11.92
C ILE A 222 6.36 -6.88 -10.70
N ASN A 223 6.27 -6.01 -9.70
CA ASN A 223 6.92 -6.22 -8.41
C ASN A 223 6.59 -7.62 -7.84
N PRO A 224 7.60 -8.42 -7.44
CA PRO A 224 7.39 -9.79 -6.97
C PRO A 224 6.41 -9.93 -5.80
N ARG A 225 6.33 -8.95 -4.90
CA ARG A 225 5.37 -8.96 -3.78
C ARG A 225 3.95 -8.70 -4.27
N THR A 226 3.79 -7.82 -5.25
CA THR A 226 2.50 -7.57 -5.90
C THR A 226 2.02 -8.83 -6.63
N ALA A 227 2.90 -9.44 -7.44
CA ALA A 227 2.60 -10.70 -8.11
C ALA A 227 2.26 -11.82 -7.13
N ALA A 228 2.98 -11.93 -6.01
CA ALA A 228 2.70 -12.90 -4.96
C ALA A 228 1.30 -12.70 -4.33
N MET A 229 0.89 -11.47 -4.02
CA MET A 229 -0.44 -11.20 -3.47
C MET A 229 -1.56 -11.54 -4.46
N VAL A 230 -1.41 -11.17 -5.73
CA VAL A 230 -2.39 -11.51 -6.77
C VAL A 230 -2.47 -13.03 -6.97
N ALA A 231 -1.32 -13.71 -6.99
CA ALA A 231 -1.28 -15.17 -7.12
C ALA A 231 -1.96 -15.86 -5.93
N LEU A 232 -1.70 -15.42 -4.70
CA LEU A 232 -2.36 -15.94 -3.50
C LEU A 232 -3.87 -15.69 -3.51
N LEU A 233 -4.30 -14.48 -3.89
CA LEU A 233 -5.72 -14.17 -4.08
C LEU A 233 -6.36 -15.12 -5.10
N SER A 234 -5.68 -15.35 -6.22
CA SER A 234 -6.16 -16.23 -7.30
C SER A 234 -6.33 -17.66 -6.82
N ILE A 235 -5.36 -18.20 -6.07
CA ILE A 235 -5.44 -19.53 -5.45
C ILE A 235 -6.63 -19.61 -4.48
N GLN A 236 -6.81 -18.61 -3.62
CA GLN A 236 -7.92 -18.56 -2.65
C GLN A 236 -9.30 -18.55 -3.32
N GLN A 237 -9.41 -17.99 -4.52
CA GLN A 237 -10.64 -17.96 -5.31
C GLN A 237 -10.77 -19.14 -6.29
N GLY A 238 -9.86 -20.11 -6.25
CA GLY A 238 -9.93 -21.33 -7.06
C GLY A 238 -9.36 -21.20 -8.49
N GLU A 239 -8.51 -20.22 -8.74
CA GLU A 239 -7.87 -19.97 -10.05
C GLU A 239 -6.33 -20.14 -10.02
N PRO A 240 -5.79 -21.33 -9.72
CA PRO A 240 -4.34 -21.56 -9.62
C PRO A 240 -3.61 -21.41 -10.97
N SER A 241 -4.29 -21.61 -12.11
CA SER A 241 -3.71 -21.41 -13.45
C SER A 241 -3.37 -19.94 -13.70
N PHE A 242 -4.27 -19.03 -13.34
CA PHE A 242 -4.00 -17.59 -13.43
C PHE A 242 -2.90 -17.16 -12.46
N ALA A 243 -2.86 -17.75 -11.25
CA ALA A 243 -1.76 -17.53 -10.32
C ALA A 243 -0.39 -17.87 -10.95
N MET A 244 -0.29 -19.00 -11.66
CA MET A 244 0.93 -19.40 -12.37
C MET A 244 1.33 -18.42 -13.47
N GLU A 245 0.36 -17.92 -14.25
CA GLU A 245 0.59 -16.91 -15.29
C GLU A 245 1.15 -15.62 -14.68
N ILE A 246 0.57 -15.14 -13.58
CA ILE A 246 1.05 -13.95 -12.87
C ILE A 246 2.48 -14.12 -12.38
N LEU A 247 2.78 -15.25 -11.73
CA LEU A 247 4.14 -15.56 -11.26
C LEU A 247 5.14 -15.72 -12.42
N GLY A 248 4.68 -16.23 -13.57
CA GLY A 248 5.48 -16.32 -14.80
C GLY A 248 5.94 -14.97 -15.33
N GLY A 249 5.13 -13.92 -15.13
CA GLY A 249 5.46 -12.55 -15.55
C GLY A 249 6.48 -11.82 -14.68
N VAL A 250 6.92 -12.38 -13.55
CA VAL A 250 7.94 -11.74 -12.69
C VAL A 250 9.32 -11.90 -13.32
N ARG A 251 10.09 -10.82 -13.49
CA ARG A 251 11.41 -10.90 -14.14
C ARG A 251 12.39 -11.84 -13.44
N VAL A 252 12.49 -11.73 -12.11
CA VAL A 252 13.40 -12.57 -11.32
C VAL A 252 12.62 -13.71 -10.69
N GLN A 253 12.84 -14.92 -11.20
CA GLN A 253 12.07 -16.11 -10.82
C GLN A 253 12.59 -16.82 -9.56
N ASN A 254 13.74 -16.39 -9.04
CA ASN A 254 14.43 -17.08 -7.96
C ASN A 254 14.02 -16.68 -6.55
N TYR A 255 13.07 -15.74 -6.39
CA TYR A 255 12.58 -15.36 -5.06
C TYR A 255 11.90 -16.54 -4.34
N THR A 256 12.26 -16.73 -3.08
CA THR A 256 11.70 -17.78 -2.20
C THR A 256 10.18 -17.74 -2.18
N ILE A 257 9.58 -16.55 -2.07
CA ILE A 257 8.11 -16.39 -2.05
C ILE A 257 7.45 -16.90 -3.33
N ILE A 258 8.05 -16.61 -4.50
CA ILE A 258 7.54 -17.03 -5.81
C ILE A 258 7.59 -18.55 -5.93
N LYS A 259 8.71 -19.17 -5.56
CA LYS A 259 8.86 -20.64 -5.56
C LYS A 259 7.86 -21.32 -4.63
N ASN A 260 7.67 -20.80 -3.41
CA ASN A 260 6.70 -21.36 -2.46
C ASN A 260 5.27 -21.29 -3.01
N ILE A 261 4.87 -20.17 -3.62
CA ILE A 261 3.52 -20.04 -4.19
C ILE A 261 3.34 -20.97 -5.40
N ARG A 262 4.36 -21.14 -6.25
CA ARG A 262 4.30 -22.11 -7.36
C ARG A 262 4.07 -23.54 -6.88
N ALA A 263 4.76 -23.96 -5.81
CA ALA A 263 4.54 -25.28 -5.24
C ALA A 263 3.08 -25.47 -4.80
N ILE A 264 2.45 -24.43 -4.23
CA ILE A 264 1.02 -24.46 -3.90
C ILE A 264 0.17 -24.59 -5.16
N CYS A 265 0.44 -23.80 -6.21
CA CYS A 265 -0.30 -23.91 -7.47
C CYS A 265 -0.20 -25.31 -8.07
N TYR A 266 1.00 -25.91 -8.10
CA TYR A 266 1.19 -27.27 -8.61
C TYR A 266 0.38 -28.29 -7.82
N ALA A 267 0.40 -28.21 -6.49
CA ALA A 267 -0.40 -29.09 -5.63
C ALA A 267 -1.91 -28.94 -5.88
N ASP A 268 -2.41 -27.71 -6.00
CA ASP A 268 -3.82 -27.42 -6.24
C ASP A 268 -4.29 -27.86 -7.64
N MET A 269 -3.39 -27.83 -8.63
CA MET A 269 -3.64 -28.39 -9.97
C MET A 269 -3.48 -29.92 -10.04
N GLY A 270 -3.20 -30.59 -8.92
CA GLY A 270 -2.97 -32.05 -8.88
C GLY A 270 -1.60 -32.52 -9.40
N ARG A 271 -0.69 -31.58 -9.68
CA ARG A 271 0.67 -31.84 -10.18
C ARG A 271 1.65 -32.04 -9.01
N VAL A 272 1.39 -33.07 -8.21
CA VAL A 272 2.05 -33.28 -6.91
C VAL A 272 3.57 -33.50 -7.03
N GLU A 273 4.03 -34.23 -8.05
CA GLU A 273 5.46 -34.50 -8.26
C GLU A 273 6.26 -33.20 -8.47
N GLU A 274 5.72 -32.27 -9.25
CA GLU A 274 6.35 -30.97 -9.50
C GLU A 274 6.33 -30.09 -8.25
N ALA A 275 5.26 -30.14 -7.46
CA ALA A 275 5.19 -29.47 -6.17
C ALA A 275 6.29 -30.00 -5.22
N ILE A 276 6.50 -31.32 -5.18
CA ILE A 276 7.56 -31.96 -4.38
C ILE A 276 8.94 -31.52 -4.85
N ASN A 277 9.20 -31.53 -6.17
CA ASN A 277 10.49 -31.12 -6.73
C ASN A 277 10.85 -29.68 -6.35
N VAL A 278 9.87 -28.76 -6.40
CA VAL A 278 10.08 -27.36 -5.98
C VAL A 278 10.38 -27.26 -4.48
N VAL A 279 9.69 -28.05 -3.65
CA VAL A 279 9.92 -28.08 -2.20
C VAL A 279 11.28 -28.68 -1.85
N GLN A 280 11.71 -29.75 -2.52
CA GLN A 280 13.03 -30.35 -2.36
C GLN A 280 14.13 -29.34 -2.70
N LEU A 281 14.00 -28.67 -3.86
CA LEU A 281 14.92 -27.61 -4.26
C LEU A 281 15.00 -26.48 -3.22
N LEU A 282 13.87 -26.10 -2.61
CA LEU A 282 13.83 -25.09 -1.56
C LEU A 282 14.47 -25.57 -0.25
N ALA A 283 14.38 -26.87 0.07
CA ALA A 283 14.94 -27.47 1.26
C ALA A 283 16.46 -27.70 1.16
N GLU A 284 16.97 -27.99 -0.04
CA GLU A 284 18.39 -28.24 -0.30
C GLU A 284 19.23 -26.95 -0.38
N GLN A 285 18.60 -25.79 -0.57
CA GLN A 285 19.28 -24.50 -0.65
C GLN A 285 19.80 -24.01 0.71
N THR A 286 21.11 -24.11 0.94
CA THR A 286 21.79 -23.53 2.13
C THR A 286 21.62 -22.01 2.19
N PRO A 287 21.04 -21.44 3.26
CA PRO A 287 20.78 -20.00 3.34
C PRO A 287 22.09 -19.21 3.36
N ALA A 288 22.39 -18.51 2.27
CA ALA A 288 23.39 -17.45 2.27
C ALA A 288 22.78 -16.23 2.98
N ASN A 289 23.30 -15.90 4.16
CA ASN A 289 23.04 -14.70 4.97
C ASN A 289 21.57 -14.33 5.25
N ASN A 290 21.15 -14.48 6.52
CA ASN A 290 19.98 -13.89 7.20
C ASN A 290 18.59 -14.00 6.53
N ASP A 291 18.49 -14.51 5.31
CA ASP A 291 17.24 -14.77 4.64
C ASP A 291 16.77 -16.14 5.09
N ARG A 292 15.67 -16.16 5.86
CA ARG A 292 15.07 -17.38 6.42
C ARG A 292 14.50 -18.23 5.28
N ARG A 293 15.37 -18.93 4.54
CA ARG A 293 14.99 -19.93 3.53
C ARG A 293 14.29 -21.07 4.26
N ARG A 294 12.97 -21.01 4.25
CA ARG A 294 12.09 -22.05 4.76
C ARG A 294 11.01 -22.29 3.73
N VAL A 295 10.74 -23.55 3.47
CA VAL A 295 9.46 -23.98 2.92
C VAL A 295 8.39 -23.45 3.88
N PHE A 296 7.45 -22.67 3.38
CA PHE A 296 6.41 -22.12 4.23
C PHE A 296 5.51 -23.25 4.73
N PRO A 297 5.08 -23.25 6.01
CA PRO A 297 4.21 -24.30 6.56
C PRO A 297 2.96 -24.55 5.71
N LEU A 298 2.43 -23.49 5.07
CA LEU A 298 1.29 -23.54 4.17
C LEU A 298 1.54 -24.42 2.92
N VAL A 299 2.77 -24.43 2.41
CA VAL A 299 3.17 -25.29 1.28
C VAL A 299 3.13 -26.76 1.70
N VAL A 300 3.67 -27.06 2.87
CA VAL A 300 3.70 -28.44 3.40
C VAL A 300 2.29 -28.96 3.68
N SER A 301 1.39 -28.12 4.20
CA SER A 301 -0.01 -28.51 4.44
C SER A 301 -0.77 -28.78 3.14
N ASN A 302 -0.55 -27.97 2.10
CA ASN A 302 -1.26 -28.11 0.83
C ASN A 302 -0.83 -29.35 0.04
N ILE A 303 0.43 -29.77 0.16
CA ILE A 303 0.93 -31.01 -0.47
C ILE A 303 0.44 -32.26 0.29
N ARG A 304 0.19 -32.16 1.61
CA ARG A 304 -0.27 -33.29 2.44
C ARG A 304 -1.75 -33.64 2.27
N ILE A 305 -2.58 -32.77 1.70
CA ILE A 305 -4.00 -33.03 1.48
C ILE A 305 -4.18 -33.32 -0.03
N PRO A 306 -4.41 -34.58 -0.42
CA PRO A 306 -4.67 -34.91 -1.83
C PRO A 306 -5.87 -34.11 -2.34
N SER A 307 -5.72 -33.55 -3.53
CA SER A 307 -6.66 -32.67 -4.25
C SER A 307 -8.10 -33.22 -4.30
N VAL A 308 -8.24 -34.55 -4.22
CA VAL A 308 -9.52 -35.28 -4.27
C VAL A 308 -10.41 -35.04 -3.03
N MET A 309 -9.84 -34.69 -1.87
CA MET A 309 -10.65 -34.53 -0.64
C MET A 309 -11.20 -33.11 -0.41
N ARG A 310 -10.82 -32.11 -1.21
CA ARG A 310 -11.32 -30.73 -1.03
C ARG A 310 -12.73 -30.51 -1.58
N HIS A 311 -13.17 -31.29 -2.58
CA HIS A 311 -14.56 -31.24 -3.08
C HIS A 311 -15.57 -31.92 -2.12
N LEU A 312 -15.08 -32.62 -1.10
CA LEU A 312 -15.90 -33.26 -0.05
C LEU A 312 -15.94 -32.45 1.25
N MET A 313 -15.41 -31.22 1.26
CA MET A 313 -15.38 -30.32 2.43
C MET A 313 -15.99 -28.93 2.19
N LEU A 314 -16.78 -28.76 1.12
CA LEU A 314 -17.81 -27.71 1.01
C LEU A 314 -19.17 -28.31 1.38
#